data_AF-A0A7R9K5K2-F1
#
_entry.id   AF-A0A7R9K5K2-F1
#
_cell.length_a   1.000
_cell.length_b   1.000
_cell.length_c   1.000
_cell.angle_alpha   90.00
_cell.angle_beta   90.00
_cell.angle_gamma   90.00
#
_symmetry.space_group_name_H-M   'P 1'
#
loop_
_entity.id
_entity.type
_entity.pdbx_description
1 polymer ?
#
loop_
_entity_poly.entity_id
_entity_poly.type
_entity_poly.pdbx_seq_one_letter_code
_entity_poly.pdbx_strand_id
1 'polypeptide(L)'
;RVVVVAGDGRVNQHPGVAIIHTLFLREHNRIAGILQGLNSHWDDDRLYLEAKRIVIAIWQHITYIEWLPLVLGNDYVKKRNMSSVEGFSEGYDDHLDPSTLNSFTAGAFRSFHSMAQGFIK
;
A
#
# COMPACT_ATOMS: atom_id res chain seq x y z
N ARG A 1 9.84 12.42 -24.14
CA ARG A 1 9.49 12.76 -22.75
C ARG A 1 9.55 11.47 -21.95
N VAL A 2 10.38 11.38 -20.92
CA VAL A 2 10.40 10.21 -20.02
C VAL A 2 9.21 10.35 -19.08
N VAL A 3 8.30 9.38 -19.11
CA VAL A 3 7.09 9.33 -18.29
C VAL A 3 7.14 8.01 -17.56
N VAL A 4 6.98 8.01 -16.24
CA VAL A 4 6.89 6.77 -15.46
C VAL A 4 5.56 6.10 -15.78
N VAL A 5 5.59 4.79 -16.02
CA VAL A 5 4.39 3.98 -16.22
C VAL A 5 4.18 3.11 -14.98
N ALA A 6 2.97 3.11 -14.45
CA ALA A 6 2.58 2.33 -13.28
C ALA A 6 1.11 1.94 -13.36
N GLY A 7 0.61 1.17 -12.38
CA GLY A 7 -0.79 0.76 -12.31
C GLY A 7 -1.80 1.89 -12.11
N ASP A 8 -1.36 3.10 -11.73
CA ASP A 8 -2.21 4.28 -11.59
C ASP A 8 -1.75 5.42 -12.52
N GLY A 9 -2.69 6.02 -13.25
CA GLY A 9 -2.41 7.08 -14.24
C GLY A 9 -1.89 8.39 -13.64
N ARG A 10 -1.96 8.55 -12.32
CA ARG A 10 -1.51 9.75 -11.60
C ARG A 10 -0.05 9.68 -11.15
N VAL A 11 0.69 8.63 -11.52
CA VAL A 11 2.08 8.42 -11.11
C VAL A 11 3.01 9.62 -11.39
N ASN A 12 2.68 10.43 -12.41
CA ASN A 12 3.47 11.62 -12.79
C ASN A 12 2.93 12.94 -12.24
N GLN A 13 2.03 12.94 -11.25
CA GLN A 13 1.47 14.18 -10.67
C GLN A 13 2.51 14.99 -9.90
N HIS A 14 3.38 14.34 -9.14
CA HIS A 14 4.56 14.96 -8.54
C HIS A 14 5.67 13.91 -8.29
N PRO A 15 6.95 14.33 -8.19
CA PRO A 15 8.08 13.41 -8.03
C PRO A 15 7.96 12.45 -6.85
N GLY A 16 7.37 12.89 -5.73
CA GLY A 16 7.18 12.05 -4.54
C GLY A 16 6.31 10.83 -4.81
N VAL A 17 5.21 10.97 -5.55
CA VAL A 17 4.39 9.83 -5.99
C VAL A 17 5.20 8.90 -6.89
N ALA A 18 5.91 9.44 -7.89
CA ALA A 18 6.75 8.64 -8.79
C ALA A 18 7.84 7.84 -8.05
N ILE A 19 8.44 8.43 -7.01
CA ILE A 19 9.44 7.78 -6.15
C ILE A 19 8.83 6.58 -5.43
N ILE A 20 7.65 6.74 -4.81
CA ILE A 20 6.98 5.63 -4.10
C ILE A 20 6.61 4.50 -5.07
N HIS A 21 6.07 4.81 -6.25
CA HIS A 21 5.80 3.79 -7.27
C HIS A 21 7.07 3.05 -7.70
N THR A 22 8.17 3.78 -7.90
CA THR A 22 9.46 3.19 -8.29
C THR A 22 10.04 2.33 -7.17
N LEU A 23 9.88 2.73 -5.92
CA LEU A 23 10.33 1.98 -4.74
C LEU A 23 9.65 0.61 -4.68
N PHE A 24 8.32 0.57 -4.77
CA PHE A 24 7.59 -0.70 -4.69
C PHE A 24 7.77 -1.58 -5.93
N LEU A 25 8.00 -0.98 -7.11
CA LEU A 25 8.44 -1.73 -8.28
C LEU A 25 9.77 -2.44 -8.05
N ARG A 26 10.76 -1.74 -7.49
CA ARG A 26 12.07 -2.33 -7.18
C ARG A 26 11.95 -3.39 -6.09
N GLU A 27 11.12 -3.17 -5.08
CA GLU A 27 10.89 -4.14 -4.02
C GLU A 27 10.24 -5.42 -4.53
N HIS A 28 9.26 -5.31 -5.42
CA HIS A 28 8.67 -6.46 -6.11
C HIS A 28 9.75 -7.29 -6.83
N ASN A 29 10.60 -6.64 -7.64
CA ASN A 29 11.66 -7.33 -8.37
C ASN A 29 12.71 -7.94 -7.44
N ARG A 30 13.03 -7.28 -6.33
CA ARG A 30 13.95 -7.79 -5.31
C ARG A 30 13.38 -9.07 -4.67
N ILE A 31 12.11 -9.05 -4.28
CA ILE A 31 11.43 -10.21 -3.70
C ILE A 31 11.33 -11.35 -4.72
N ALA A 32 10.94 -11.07 -5.97
CA ALA A 32 10.88 -12.07 -7.03
C ALA A 32 12.26 -12.74 -7.26
N GLY A 33 13.34 -11.97 -7.30
CA GLY A 33 14.70 -12.50 -7.42
C GLY A 33 15.12 -13.40 -6.25
N ILE A 34 14.73 -13.05 -5.02
CA ILE A 34 14.96 -13.89 -3.85
C ILE A 34 14.13 -15.19 -3.93
N LEU A 35 12.85 -15.09 -4.30
CA LEU A 35 11.97 -16.25 -4.43
C LEU A 35 12.43 -17.20 -5.53
N GLN A 36 12.94 -16.68 -6.65
CA GLN A 36 13.52 -17.46 -7.73
C GLN A 36 14.76 -18.23 -7.26
N GLY A 37 15.63 -17.59 -6.46
CA GLY A 37 16.81 -18.24 -5.88
C GLY A 37 16.46 -19.35 -4.90
N LEU A 38 15.39 -19.17 -4.10
CA LEU A 38 14.89 -20.18 -3.16
C LEU A 38 14.10 -21.30 -3.85
N ASN A 39 13.39 -20.98 -4.92
CA ASN A 39 12.49 -21.87 -5.64
C ASN A 39 12.82 -21.87 -7.14
N SER A 40 13.92 -22.52 -7.51
CA SER A 40 14.38 -22.59 -8.91
C SER A 40 13.40 -23.26 -9.88
N HIS A 41 12.41 -23.98 -9.35
CA HIS A 41 11.38 -24.69 -10.11
C HIS A 41 10.11 -23.86 -10.36
N TRP A 42 10.00 -22.66 -9.78
CA TRP A 42 8.85 -21.79 -10.03
C TRP A 42 8.94 -21.14 -11.41
N ASP A 43 7.79 -20.99 -12.05
CA ASP A 43 7.64 -20.20 -13.28
C ASP A 43 7.46 -18.71 -12.96
N ASP A 44 7.49 -17.89 -14.02
CA ASP A 44 7.42 -16.44 -13.90
C ASP A 44 6.08 -15.96 -13.31
N ASP A 45 4.97 -16.61 -13.68
CA ASP A 45 3.64 -16.30 -13.16
C ASP A 45 3.57 -16.52 -11.64
N ARG A 46 4.12 -17.65 -11.15
CA ARG A 46 4.17 -17.92 -9.72
C ARG A 46 5.05 -16.91 -8.99
N LEU A 47 6.23 -16.59 -9.55
CA LEU A 47 7.13 -15.60 -8.96
C LEU A 47 6.48 -14.22 -8.87
N TYR A 48 5.83 -13.78 -9.94
CA TYR A 48 5.10 -12.52 -9.98
C TYR A 48 3.99 -12.48 -8.93
N LEU A 49 3.13 -13.51 -8.88
CA LEU A 49 1.99 -13.52 -7.96
C LEU A 49 2.43 -13.58 -6.50
N GLU A 50 3.44 -14.38 -6.16
CA GLU A 50 3.94 -14.46 -4.78
C GLU A 50 4.68 -13.18 -4.36
N ALA A 51 5.51 -12.61 -5.23
CA ALA A 51 6.15 -11.32 -4.96
C ALA A 51 5.10 -10.20 -4.79
N LYS A 52 4.07 -10.18 -5.64
CA LYS A 52 2.94 -9.25 -5.52
C LYS A 52 2.19 -9.43 -4.20
N ARG A 53 1.93 -10.68 -3.78
CA ARG A 53 1.26 -11.00 -2.52
C ARG A 53 2.02 -10.43 -1.31
N ILE A 54 3.35 -10.60 -1.29
CA ILE A 54 4.20 -10.07 -0.22
C ILE A 54 4.20 -8.54 -0.24
N VAL A 55 4.32 -7.90 -1.40
CA VAL A 55 4.26 -6.43 -1.52
C VAL A 55 2.92 -5.88 -1.03
N ILE A 56 1.80 -6.53 -1.34
CA ILE A 56 0.48 -6.15 -0.82
C ILE A 56 0.45 -6.25 0.71
N ALA A 57 1.00 -7.31 1.29
CA ALA A 57 1.07 -7.48 2.74
C ALA A 57 1.92 -6.38 3.40
N ILE A 58 3.06 -6.01 2.81
CA ILE A 58 3.90 -4.89 3.27
C ILE A 58 3.09 -3.58 3.25
N TRP A 59 2.39 -3.30 2.16
CA TRP A 59 1.58 -2.09 2.02
C TRP A 59 0.45 -2.04 3.04
N GLN A 60 -0.23 -3.16 3.28
CA GLN A 60 -1.27 -3.28 4.30
C GLN A 60 -0.69 -3.09 5.72
N HIS A 61 0.48 -3.67 6.02
CA HIS A 61 1.13 -3.50 7.32
C HIS A 61 1.46 -2.03 7.59
N ILE A 62 2.15 -1.37 6.66
CA ILE A 62 2.46 0.07 6.76
C ILE A 62 1.15 0.87 6.95
N THR A 63 0.10 0.53 6.19
CA THR A 63 -1.17 1.26 6.26
C THR A 63 -1.86 1.09 7.62
N TYR A 64 -2.11 -0.13 8.08
CA TYR A 64 -2.95 -0.40 9.24
C TYR A 64 -2.20 -0.38 10.57
N ILE A 65 -0.92 -0.74 10.58
CA ILE A 65 -0.11 -0.82 11.80
C ILE A 65 0.62 0.50 12.06
N GLU A 66 1.18 1.12 11.03
CA GLU A 66 2.03 2.31 11.20
C GLU A 66 1.27 3.61 10.93
N TRP A 67 0.63 3.73 9.76
CA TRP A 67 0.08 5.00 9.29
C TRP A 67 -1.29 5.34 9.90
N LEU A 68 -2.21 4.38 9.94
CA LEU A 68 -3.58 4.59 10.39
C LEU A 68 -3.68 5.08 11.87
N PRO A 69 -2.90 4.57 12.83
CA PRO A 69 -2.89 5.10 14.19
C PRO A 69 -2.36 6.53 14.29
N LEU A 70 -1.43 6.94 13.42
CA LEU A 70 -0.92 8.32 13.37
C LEU A 70 -1.99 9.30 12.86
N VAL A 71 -2.88 8.83 11.99
CA VAL A 71 -3.95 9.65 11.40
C VAL A 71 -5.17 9.74 12.31
N LEU A 72 -5.64 8.61 12.85
CA LEU A 72 -6.90 8.53 13.61
C LEU A 72 -6.71 8.54 15.13
N GLY A 73 -5.48 8.36 15.59
CA GLY A 73 -5.16 8.18 17.01
C GLY A 73 -5.24 6.72 17.46
N ASN A 74 -4.29 6.32 18.31
CA ASN A 74 -4.15 4.96 18.82
C ASN A 74 -5.44 4.44 19.50
N ASP A 75 -6.08 5.27 20.32
CA ASP A 75 -7.27 4.86 21.08
C ASP A 75 -8.46 4.58 20.17
N TYR A 76 -8.63 5.38 19.12
CA TYR A 76 -9.71 5.20 18.16
C TYR A 76 -9.53 3.91 17.36
N VAL A 77 -8.32 3.68 16.83
CA VAL A 77 -7.98 2.49 16.05
C VAL A 77 -8.14 1.22 16.88
N LYS A 78 -7.66 1.21 18.14
CA LYS A 78 -7.82 0.08 19.06
C LYS A 78 -9.29 -0.17 19.39
N LYS A 79 -10.05 0.86 19.73
CA LYS A 79 -11.48 0.73 20.06
C LYS A 79 -12.31 0.20 18.89
N ARG A 80 -11.89 0.46 17.66
CA ARG A 80 -12.57 0.01 16.44
C ARG A 80 -12.00 -1.30 15.86
N ASN A 81 -11.04 -1.94 16.52
CA ASN A 81 -10.37 -3.15 16.03
C ASN A 81 -9.81 -2.99 14.60
N MET A 82 -9.31 -1.79 14.26
CA MET A 82 -8.81 -1.47 12.92
C MET A 82 -7.32 -1.79 12.75
N SER A 83 -6.63 -2.18 13.82
CA SER A 83 -5.21 -2.57 13.81
C SER A 83 -4.96 -3.61 14.89
N SER A 84 -4.05 -4.55 14.62
CA SER A 84 -3.72 -5.67 15.51
C SER A 84 -2.29 -5.52 16.05
N VAL A 85 -2.10 -5.83 17.33
CA VAL A 85 -0.75 -5.87 17.95
C VAL A 85 0.08 -7.01 17.39
N GLU A 86 -0.56 -8.09 16.93
CA GLU A 86 0.10 -9.28 16.38
C GLU A 86 0.55 -9.10 14.93
N GLY A 87 0.19 -7.98 14.28
CA GLY A 87 0.57 -7.67 12.90
C GLY A 87 -0.29 -8.35 11.84
N PHE A 88 -1.28 -9.17 12.23
CA PHE A 88 -2.29 -9.76 11.34
C PHE A 88 -3.68 -9.75 12.01
N SER A 89 -4.73 -9.93 11.20
CA SER A 89 -6.13 -9.95 11.65
C SER A 89 -6.81 -11.23 11.17
N GLU A 90 -7.60 -11.87 12.03
CA GLU A 90 -8.48 -13.00 11.69
C GLU A 90 -9.91 -12.53 11.35
N GLY A 91 -10.16 -11.22 11.30
CA GLY A 91 -11.48 -10.63 11.10
C GLY A 91 -11.98 -10.60 9.65
N TYR A 92 -11.71 -11.65 8.87
CA TYR A 92 -12.30 -11.78 7.53
C TYR A 92 -13.80 -12.04 7.66
N ASP A 93 -14.59 -11.26 6.92
CA ASP A 93 -16.05 -11.36 6.84
C ASP A 93 -16.45 -11.23 5.36
N ASP A 94 -17.08 -12.27 4.81
CA ASP A 94 -17.52 -12.34 3.42
C ASP A 94 -18.83 -11.58 3.14
N HIS A 95 -19.51 -11.12 4.20
CA HIS A 95 -20.69 -10.27 4.12
C HIS A 95 -20.37 -8.78 4.22
N LEU A 96 -19.12 -8.41 4.53
CA LEU A 96 -18.68 -7.02 4.57
C LEU A 96 -18.60 -6.44 3.15
N ASP A 97 -19.19 -5.27 2.92
CA ASP A 97 -19.02 -4.52 1.67
C ASP A 97 -17.64 -3.83 1.64
N PRO A 98 -16.72 -4.24 0.76
CA PRO A 98 -15.38 -3.64 0.66
C PRO A 98 -15.35 -2.38 -0.22
N SER A 99 -16.51 -1.89 -0.70
CA SER A 99 -16.58 -0.75 -1.61
C SER A 99 -16.15 0.55 -0.94
N THR A 100 -15.54 1.44 -1.74
CA THR A 100 -15.11 2.75 -1.24
C THR A 100 -16.28 3.73 -1.23
N LEU A 101 -16.57 4.32 -0.07
CA LEU A 101 -17.60 5.35 0.06
C LEU A 101 -17.27 6.62 -0.77
N ASN A 102 -18.27 7.19 -1.44
CA ASN A 102 -18.12 8.43 -2.20
C ASN A 102 -17.63 9.61 -1.33
N SER A 103 -18.16 9.74 -0.10
CA SER A 103 -17.74 10.79 0.84
C SER A 103 -16.26 10.70 1.20
N PHE A 104 -15.70 9.48 1.22
CA PHE A 104 -14.29 9.25 1.49
C PHE A 104 -13.41 9.76 0.35
N THR A 105 -13.74 9.42 -0.90
CA THR A 105 -12.94 9.80 -2.09
C THR A 105 -13.11 11.27 -2.49
N ALA A 106 -14.32 11.81 -2.36
CA ALA A 106 -14.64 13.17 -2.75
C ALA A 106 -14.18 14.21 -1.72
N GLY A 107 -14.19 13.86 -0.43
CA GLY A 107 -13.95 14.79 0.66
C GLY A 107 -12.92 14.31 1.67
N ALA A 108 -13.27 13.30 2.47
CA ALA A 108 -12.53 13.00 3.71
C ALA A 108 -11.03 12.73 3.46
N PHE A 109 -10.69 11.89 2.47
CA PHE A 109 -9.29 11.56 2.19
C PHE A 109 -8.51 12.70 1.49
N ARG A 110 -9.21 13.71 0.96
CA ARG A 110 -8.58 14.92 0.40
C ARG A 110 -8.14 15.92 1.47
N SER A 111 -8.55 15.73 2.73
CA SER A 111 -8.12 16.57 3.85
C SER A 111 -6.59 16.64 3.98
N PHE A 112 -5.88 15.61 3.50
CA PHE A 112 -4.42 15.57 3.46
C PHE A 112 -3.77 16.56 2.49
N HIS A 113 -4.53 17.19 1.59
CA HIS A 113 -4.01 18.32 0.81
C HIS A 113 -3.57 19.48 1.71
N SER A 114 -4.12 19.60 2.93
CA SER A 114 -3.68 20.61 3.92
C SER A 114 -2.26 20.36 4.46
N MET A 115 -1.72 19.14 4.29
CA MET A 115 -0.37 18.78 4.72
C MET A 115 0.69 18.94 3.61
N ALA A 116 0.26 19.27 2.39
CA ALA A 116 1.18 19.45 1.27
C ALA A 116 2.08 20.66 1.51
N GLN A 117 3.40 20.45 1.44
CA GLN A 117 4.36 21.54 1.52
C GLN A 117 4.45 22.27 0.17
N GLY A 118 4.66 23.59 0.22
CA GLY A 118 4.73 24.45 -0.97
C GLY A 118 6.01 24.32 -1.80
N PHE A 119 6.97 23.51 -1.36
CA PHE A 119 8.23 23.27 -2.06
C PHE A 119 8.65 21.81 -1.91
N ILE A 120 9.37 21.32 -2.92
CA ILE A 120 10.06 20.04 -2.87
C ILE A 120 11.53 20.38 -2.59
N LYS A 121 12.07 19.92 -1.46
CA LYS A 121 13.51 20.03 -1.15
C LYS A 121 14.31 19.01 -1.92
#